data_AF-A0A844FU70-F1
#
_entry.id   AF-A0A844FU70-F1
#
_cell.length_a   1.000
_cell.length_b   1.000
_cell.length_c   1.000
_cell.angle_alpha   90.00
_cell.angle_beta   90.00
_cell.angle_gamma   90.00
#
_symmetry.space_group_name_H-M   'P 1'
#
loop_
_entity.id
_entity.type
_entity.pdbx_description
1 polymer ?
#
loop_
_entity_poly.entity_id
_entity_poly.type
_entity_poly.pdbx_seq_one_letter_code
_entity_poly.pdbx_strand_id
1 'polypeptide(L)'
;MSYMYDQKKRSSYQRKKTEEKKEINPYKPITIPLSQYFNDPIELYLPEKKAYKYAKDLLGANNHQMRKVLDGIKEAKAYVEANDFNLAKKTVFVLVAMSAYNAGREPKLKQLYYFVESVINEKSIVSKKDIITLDELFTSIIAYHKQLGGNKNA
;
A
#
# COMPACT_ATOMS: atom_id res chain seq x y z
N MET A 1 65.48 -2.04 -15.47
CA MET A 1 64.90 -3.39 -15.52
C MET A 1 64.30 -3.66 -14.15
N SER A 2 63.05 -4.03 -13.93
CA SER A 2 62.02 -4.59 -14.80
C SER A 2 60.67 -4.09 -14.28
N TYR A 3 59.86 -3.56 -15.21
CA TYR A 3 58.43 -3.46 -15.03
C TYR A 3 57.82 -4.87 -14.94
N MET A 4 56.61 -4.96 -14.41
CA MET A 4 55.71 -6.12 -14.40
C MET A 4 55.99 -7.17 -13.32
N TYR A 5 55.26 -7.10 -12.21
CA TYR A 5 54.53 -8.22 -11.59
C TYR A 5 53.86 -7.73 -10.30
N ASP A 6 52.64 -7.16 -10.36
CA ASP A 6 51.56 -7.47 -9.39
C ASP A 6 50.23 -6.74 -9.67
N GLN A 7 49.68 -6.88 -10.89
CA GLN A 7 48.32 -6.40 -11.22
C GLN A 7 47.30 -7.54 -11.38
N LYS A 8 47.43 -8.64 -10.62
CA LYS A 8 46.50 -9.78 -10.73
C LYS A 8 45.85 -10.17 -9.39
N LYS A 9 45.13 -9.25 -8.74
CA LYS A 9 44.07 -9.57 -7.77
C LYS A 9 42.87 -8.60 -7.84
N ARG A 10 42.40 -8.30 -9.05
CA ARG A 10 41.14 -7.55 -9.27
C ARG A 10 40.23 -8.27 -10.27
N SER A 11 39.84 -9.51 -10.00
CA SER A 11 38.76 -10.14 -10.77
C SER A 11 38.18 -11.40 -10.09
N SER A 12 37.35 -11.22 -9.07
CA SER A 12 36.39 -12.28 -8.68
C SER A 12 35.30 -11.75 -7.74
N TYR A 13 34.62 -10.68 -8.14
CA TYR A 13 33.24 -10.43 -7.71
C TYR A 13 32.41 -10.32 -8.99
N GLN A 14 32.25 -11.46 -9.66
CA GLN A 14 31.21 -11.62 -10.67
C GLN A 14 29.88 -11.46 -9.93
N ARG A 15 29.31 -10.25 -9.98
CA ARG A 15 27.88 -10.03 -9.77
C ARG A 15 27.17 -10.92 -10.80
N LYS A 16 26.65 -12.07 -10.35
CA LYS A 16 25.57 -12.75 -11.05
C LYS A 16 24.45 -11.73 -11.17
N LYS A 17 24.31 -11.14 -12.35
CA LYS A 17 23.18 -10.31 -12.72
C LYS A 17 22.01 -11.27 -12.91
N THR A 18 21.43 -11.70 -11.80
CA THR A 18 20.13 -12.38 -11.81
C THR A 18 19.18 -11.38 -12.43
N GLU A 19 18.58 -11.72 -13.57
CA GLU A 19 17.51 -10.92 -14.15
C GLU A 19 16.39 -10.86 -13.12
N GLU A 20 16.33 -9.76 -12.37
CA GLU A 20 15.19 -9.44 -11.52
C GLU A 20 13.98 -9.36 -12.45
N LYS A 21 13.12 -10.38 -12.41
CA LYS A 21 11.78 -10.28 -12.97
C LYS A 21 11.18 -9.01 -12.37
N LYS A 22 10.92 -7.99 -13.18
CA LYS A 22 10.23 -6.78 -12.74
C LYS A 22 8.90 -7.23 -12.13
N GLU A 23 8.81 -7.15 -10.82
CA GLU A 23 7.59 -7.45 -10.09
C GLU A 23 6.57 -6.36 -10.45
N ILE A 24 5.46 -6.77 -11.06
CA ILE A 24 4.44 -5.85 -11.55
C ILE A 24 3.40 -5.68 -10.44
N ASN A 25 3.08 -4.43 -10.07
CA ASN A 25 1.98 -4.12 -9.18
C ASN A 25 0.67 -4.73 -9.76
N PRO A 26 0.00 -5.66 -9.05
CA PRO A 26 -1.20 -6.32 -9.56
C PRO A 26 -2.45 -5.43 -9.56
N TYR A 27 -2.41 -4.30 -8.83
CA TYR A 27 -3.51 -3.36 -8.75
C TYR A 27 -3.33 -2.24 -9.78
N LYS A 28 -4.38 -2.02 -10.59
CA LYS A 28 -4.42 -0.88 -11.50
C LYS A 28 -4.64 0.41 -10.69
N PRO A 29 -3.85 1.47 -10.90
CA PRO A 29 -4.10 2.76 -10.25
C PRO A 29 -5.51 3.27 -10.54
N ILE A 30 -6.20 3.72 -9.50
CA ILE A 30 -7.52 4.36 -9.65
C ILE A 30 -7.30 5.74 -10.27
N THR A 31 -7.99 6.01 -11.38
CA THR A 31 -7.80 7.23 -12.19
C THR A 31 -8.90 8.27 -12.04
N ILE A 32 -9.85 8.04 -11.14
CA ILE A 32 -11.00 8.91 -10.83
C ILE A 32 -11.10 9.09 -9.31
N PRO A 33 -11.83 10.09 -8.78
CA PRO A 33 -12.05 10.25 -7.34
C PRO A 33 -12.50 8.95 -6.66
N LEU A 34 -11.94 8.62 -5.49
CA LEU A 34 -12.31 7.41 -4.75
C LEU A 34 -13.81 7.33 -4.47
N SER A 35 -14.41 8.46 -4.09
CA SER A 35 -15.84 8.58 -3.83
C SER A 35 -16.71 8.28 -5.05
N GLN A 36 -16.15 8.37 -6.26
CA GLN A 36 -16.82 7.95 -7.49
C GLN A 36 -16.55 6.47 -7.80
N TYR A 37 -15.32 5.99 -7.59
CA TYR A 37 -14.94 4.60 -7.87
C TYR A 37 -15.62 3.58 -6.93
N PHE A 38 -15.88 4.00 -5.70
CA PHE A 38 -16.52 3.22 -4.64
C PHE A 38 -17.87 3.85 -4.22
N ASN A 39 -18.65 4.28 -5.20
CA ASN A 39 -19.99 4.85 -4.95
C ASN A 39 -21.05 3.80 -4.59
N ASP A 40 -20.81 2.52 -4.91
CA ASP A 40 -21.73 1.42 -4.67
C ASP A 40 -21.48 0.77 -3.28
N PRO A 41 -22.43 0.87 -2.34
CA PRO A 41 -22.33 0.24 -1.03
C PRO A 41 -22.17 -1.29 -1.10
N ILE A 42 -22.71 -1.95 -2.14
CA ILE A 42 -22.54 -3.40 -2.32
C ILE A 42 -21.06 -3.72 -2.47
N GLU A 43 -20.35 -2.96 -3.29
CA GLU A 43 -18.93 -3.18 -3.55
C GLU A 43 -18.04 -2.93 -2.31
N LEU A 44 -18.47 -2.01 -1.43
CA LEU A 44 -17.72 -1.62 -0.25
C LEU A 44 -17.96 -2.54 0.95
N TYR A 45 -19.21 -2.99 1.14
CA TYR A 45 -19.63 -3.58 2.40
C TYR A 45 -19.98 -5.06 2.33
N LEU A 46 -20.36 -5.62 1.16
CA LEU A 46 -20.82 -7.01 1.10
C LEU A 46 -19.68 -8.02 0.85
N PRO A 47 -19.83 -9.28 1.33
CA PRO A 47 -18.86 -10.34 1.08
C PRO A 47 -18.66 -10.60 -0.41
N GLU A 48 -17.49 -11.15 -0.77
CA GLU A 48 -17.13 -11.51 -2.16
C GLU A 48 -17.03 -10.34 -3.16
N LYS A 49 -17.28 -9.10 -2.70
CA LYS A 49 -17.13 -7.87 -3.49
C LYS A 49 -15.75 -7.24 -3.34
N LYS A 50 -15.53 -6.02 -3.87
CA LYS A 50 -14.21 -5.36 -3.90
C LYS A 50 -13.48 -5.37 -2.55
N ALA A 51 -14.09 -4.88 -1.47
CA ALA A 51 -13.39 -4.81 -0.16
C ALA A 51 -12.97 -6.19 0.37
N TYR A 52 -13.83 -7.20 0.20
CA TYR A 52 -13.52 -8.58 0.57
C TYR A 52 -12.36 -9.15 -0.26
N LYS A 53 -12.34 -8.91 -1.58
CA LYS A 53 -11.26 -9.36 -2.47
C LYS A 53 -9.93 -8.75 -2.06
N TYR A 54 -9.88 -7.45 -1.80
CA TYR A 54 -8.68 -6.80 -1.28
C TYR A 54 -8.24 -7.40 0.06
N ALA A 55 -9.17 -7.66 0.99
CA ALA A 55 -8.85 -8.29 2.26
C ALA A 55 -8.18 -9.66 2.09
N LYS A 56 -8.60 -10.44 1.09
CA LYS A 56 -8.01 -11.75 0.77
C LYS A 56 -6.59 -11.60 0.20
N ASP A 57 -6.39 -10.65 -0.70
CA ASP A 57 -5.08 -10.39 -1.31
C ASP A 57 -4.06 -9.85 -0.30
N LEU A 58 -4.55 -9.17 0.74
CA LEU A 58 -3.75 -8.56 1.80
C LEU A 58 -3.44 -9.48 2.98
N LEU A 59 -3.82 -10.77 2.95
CA LEU A 59 -3.54 -11.73 4.03
C LEU A 59 -2.04 -11.94 4.34
N GLY A 60 -1.15 -11.51 3.43
CA GLY A 60 0.29 -11.49 3.70
C GLY A 60 0.72 -10.43 4.72
N ALA A 61 -0.07 -9.38 4.91
CA ALA A 61 0.19 -8.34 5.89
C ALA A 61 -0.47 -8.70 7.23
N ASN A 62 0.27 -8.61 8.33
CA ASN A 62 -0.32 -8.84 9.65
C ASN A 62 -1.27 -7.71 10.06
N ASN A 63 -2.16 -7.99 11.01
CA ASN A 63 -3.14 -7.02 11.51
C ASN A 63 -2.53 -5.72 12.04
N HIS A 64 -1.32 -5.77 12.61
CA HIS A 64 -0.66 -4.57 13.11
C HIS A 64 -0.24 -3.64 11.97
N GLN A 65 0.29 -4.18 10.86
CA GLN A 65 0.64 -3.37 9.68
C GLN A 65 -0.60 -2.80 9.00
N MET A 66 -1.68 -3.58 8.91
CA MET A 66 -2.97 -3.09 8.43
C MET A 66 -3.48 -1.93 9.30
N ARG A 67 -3.45 -2.09 10.63
CA ARG A 67 -3.90 -1.04 11.56
C ARG A 67 -3.10 0.25 11.43
N LYS A 68 -1.78 0.20 11.26
CA LYS A 68 -0.97 1.41 11.04
C LYS A 68 -1.44 2.24 9.85
N VAL A 69 -1.80 1.59 8.75
CA VAL A 69 -2.35 2.29 7.58
C VAL A 69 -3.72 2.89 7.93
N LEU A 70 -4.60 2.13 8.58
CA LEU A 70 -5.91 2.63 9.02
C LEU A 70 -5.79 3.82 9.98
N ASP A 71 -4.86 3.78 10.92
CA ASP A 71 -4.68 4.83 11.92
C ASP A 71 -4.29 6.15 11.24
N GLY A 72 -3.40 6.11 10.25
CA GLY A 72 -3.08 7.30 9.45
C GLY A 72 -4.23 7.79 8.56
N ILE A 73 -5.09 6.88 8.07
CA ILE A 73 -6.31 7.26 7.35
C ILE A 73 -7.29 7.95 8.30
N LYS A 74 -7.46 7.44 9.53
CA LYS A 74 -8.30 8.04 10.56
C LYS A 74 -7.80 9.41 11.00
N GLU A 75 -6.48 9.59 11.11
CA GLU A 75 -5.86 10.89 11.34
C GLU A 75 -6.21 11.87 10.21
N ALA A 76 -6.08 11.44 8.95
CA ALA A 76 -6.48 12.26 7.81
C ALA A 76 -7.98 12.62 7.83
N LYS A 77 -8.85 11.68 8.24
CA LYS A 77 -10.28 11.94 8.42
C LYS A 77 -10.54 12.98 9.50
N ALA A 78 -9.84 12.92 10.63
CA ALA A 78 -9.95 13.95 11.68
C ALA A 78 -9.57 15.34 11.16
N TYR A 79 -8.56 15.46 10.28
CA TYR A 79 -8.26 16.73 9.61
C TYR A 79 -9.36 17.19 8.66
N VAL A 80 -10.02 16.28 7.94
CA VAL A 80 -11.20 16.61 7.13
C VAL A 80 -12.34 17.16 7.98
N GLU A 81 -12.60 16.56 9.15
CA GLU A 81 -13.61 17.01 10.13
C GLU A 81 -13.26 18.39 10.70
N ALA A 82 -11.98 18.67 10.91
CA ALA A 82 -11.45 20.00 11.24
C ALA A 82 -11.40 20.97 10.04
N ASN A 83 -11.98 20.60 8.90
CA ASN A 83 -12.02 21.35 7.65
C ASN A 83 -10.67 21.58 6.94
N ASP A 84 -9.59 20.90 7.33
CA ASP A 84 -8.28 20.99 6.70
C ASP A 84 -8.03 19.83 5.72
N PHE A 85 -8.54 19.97 4.50
CA PHE A 85 -8.33 18.96 3.46
C PHE A 85 -6.88 18.86 2.98
N ASN A 86 -6.12 19.96 2.99
CA ASN A 86 -4.74 19.95 2.51
C ASN A 86 -3.86 19.12 3.43
N LEU A 87 -4.03 19.28 4.75
CA LEU A 87 -3.34 18.47 5.73
C LEU A 87 -3.78 17.00 5.64
N ALA A 88 -5.09 16.73 5.53
CA ALA A 88 -5.60 15.37 5.31
C ALA A 88 -4.96 14.69 4.08
N LYS A 89 -4.92 15.41 2.95
CA LYS A 89 -4.33 14.94 1.69
C LYS A 89 -2.83 14.65 1.84
N LYS A 90 -2.10 15.55 2.50
CA LYS A 90 -0.68 15.35 2.81
C LYS A 90 -0.47 14.09 3.66
N THR A 91 -1.29 13.90 4.70
CA THR A 91 -1.20 12.74 5.60
C THR A 91 -1.39 11.43 4.84
N VAL A 92 -2.41 11.30 3.99
CA VAL A 92 -2.60 10.07 3.20
C VAL A 92 -1.49 9.85 2.17
N PHE A 93 -0.92 10.90 1.57
CA PHE A 93 0.20 10.76 0.64
C PHE A 93 1.47 10.24 1.32
N VAL A 94 1.71 10.64 2.57
CA VAL A 94 2.82 10.11 3.38
C VAL A 94 2.66 8.59 3.59
N LEU A 95 1.44 8.07 3.69
CA LEU A 95 1.20 6.62 3.84
C LEU A 95 1.70 5.81 2.64
N VAL A 96 1.69 6.39 1.44
CA VAL A 96 2.25 5.72 0.24
C VAL A 96 3.74 5.49 0.42
N ALA A 97 4.48 6.53 0.80
CA ALA A 97 5.92 6.44 1.04
C ALA A 97 6.27 5.52 2.22
N MET A 98 5.50 5.59 3.32
CA MET A 98 5.70 4.70 4.47
C MET A 98 5.43 3.24 4.11
N SER A 99 4.38 2.97 3.33
CA SER A 99 4.06 1.63 2.84
C SER A 99 5.17 1.09 1.94
N ALA A 100 5.71 1.91 1.03
CA ALA A 100 6.82 1.54 0.16
C ALA A 100 8.07 1.17 0.96
N TYR A 101 8.43 1.99 1.96
CA TYR A 101 9.54 1.72 2.86
C TYR A 101 9.35 0.39 3.62
N ASN A 102 8.16 0.15 4.17
CA ASN A 102 7.85 -1.07 4.90
C ASN A 102 7.92 -2.30 3.98
N ALA A 103 7.44 -2.21 2.75
CA ALA A 103 7.53 -3.27 1.74
C ALA A 103 8.98 -3.57 1.32
N GLY A 104 9.84 -2.55 1.26
CA GLY A 104 11.27 -2.72 1.02
C GLY A 104 11.99 -3.46 2.16
N ARG A 105 11.52 -3.30 3.40
CA ARG A 105 12.06 -4.00 4.58
C ARG A 105 11.47 -5.38 4.78
N GLU A 106 10.19 -5.55 4.51
CA GLU A 106 9.43 -6.78 4.72
C GLU A 106 8.65 -7.12 3.44
N PRO A 107 9.17 -8.02 2.59
CA PRO A 107 8.58 -8.32 1.28
C PRO A 107 7.12 -8.80 1.32
N LYS A 108 6.66 -9.35 2.46
CA LYS A 108 5.26 -9.75 2.67
C LYS A 108 4.30 -8.56 2.62
N LEU A 109 4.78 -7.34 2.86
CA LEU A 109 3.99 -6.10 2.84
C LEU A 109 3.88 -5.47 1.45
N LYS A 110 4.50 -6.05 0.42
CA LYS A 110 4.42 -5.55 -0.96
C LYS A 110 2.99 -5.43 -1.44
N GLN A 111 2.14 -6.41 -1.16
CA GLN A 111 0.72 -6.37 -1.55
C GLN A 111 -0.02 -5.19 -0.91
N LEU A 112 0.29 -4.89 0.35
CA LEU A 112 -0.27 -3.73 1.05
C LEU A 112 0.21 -2.42 0.42
N TYR A 113 1.51 -2.29 0.13
CA TYR A 113 2.04 -1.13 -0.57
C TYR A 113 1.39 -0.94 -1.95
N TYR A 114 1.34 -1.99 -2.76
CA TYR A 114 0.75 -1.96 -4.09
C TYR A 114 -0.72 -1.56 -4.07
N PHE A 115 -1.48 -2.06 -3.09
CA PHE A 115 -2.85 -1.62 -2.86
C PHE A 115 -2.90 -0.13 -2.50
N VAL A 116 -2.14 0.31 -1.50
CA VAL A 116 -2.11 1.69 -1.02
C VAL A 116 -1.76 2.68 -2.15
N GLU A 117 -0.74 2.38 -2.94
CA GLU A 117 -0.34 3.20 -4.11
C GLU A 117 -1.44 3.25 -5.17
N SER A 118 -2.16 2.15 -5.39
CA SER A 118 -3.23 2.12 -6.39
C SER A 118 -4.43 2.99 -5.99
N VAL A 119 -4.75 3.06 -4.70
CA VAL A 119 -5.94 3.76 -4.18
C VAL A 119 -5.63 5.18 -3.67
N ILE A 120 -4.38 5.49 -3.32
CA ILE A 120 -3.94 6.81 -2.86
C ILE A 120 -3.02 7.43 -3.92
N ASN A 121 -3.57 8.33 -4.72
CA ASN A 121 -2.83 9.10 -5.71
C ASN A 121 -3.53 10.44 -5.99
N GLU A 122 -2.93 11.27 -6.84
CA GLU A 122 -3.45 12.61 -7.16
C GLU A 122 -4.85 12.62 -7.78
N LYS A 123 -5.20 11.57 -8.53
CA LYS A 123 -6.50 11.44 -9.22
C LYS A 123 -7.57 10.86 -8.31
N SER A 124 -7.18 10.04 -7.34
CA SER A 124 -8.10 9.36 -6.42
C SER A 124 -8.43 10.19 -5.18
N ILE A 125 -7.51 11.04 -4.72
CA ILE A 125 -7.69 11.93 -3.56
C ILE A 125 -7.81 13.40 -4.02
N VAL A 126 -9.05 13.82 -4.24
CA VAL A 126 -9.37 15.13 -4.84
C VAL A 126 -10.28 15.98 -3.96
N SER A 127 -11.00 15.34 -3.02
CA SER A 127 -11.95 15.99 -2.14
C SER A 127 -11.99 15.36 -0.75
N LYS A 128 -12.63 16.06 0.20
CA LYS A 128 -12.94 15.55 1.54
C LYS A 128 -13.69 14.21 1.51
N LYS A 129 -14.59 14.03 0.55
CA LYS A 129 -15.37 12.79 0.39
C LYS A 129 -14.47 11.59 0.09
N ASP A 130 -13.37 11.79 -0.65
CA ASP A 130 -12.46 10.71 -1.00
C ASP A 130 -11.70 10.18 0.22
N ILE A 131 -11.38 11.03 1.20
CA ILE A 131 -10.78 10.61 2.47
C ILE A 131 -11.78 9.80 3.29
N ILE A 132 -13.04 10.22 3.32
CA ILE A 132 -14.11 9.50 4.02
C ILE A 132 -14.32 8.12 3.38
N THR A 133 -14.41 8.05 2.05
CA THR A 133 -14.53 6.78 1.31
C THR A 133 -13.30 5.90 1.51
N LEU A 134 -12.10 6.47 1.63
CA LEU A 134 -10.88 5.71 1.94
C LEU A 134 -10.96 5.06 3.34
N ASP A 135 -11.43 5.79 4.36
CA ASP A 135 -11.67 5.26 5.71
C ASP A 135 -12.69 4.13 5.71
N GLU A 136 -13.81 4.30 5.01
CA GLU A 136 -14.86 3.28 4.89
C GLU A 136 -14.32 2.01 4.19
N LEU A 137 -13.65 2.18 3.05
CA LEU A 137 -13.03 1.08 2.30
C LEU A 137 -12.06 0.29 3.18
N PHE A 138 -11.12 0.99 3.83
CA PHE A 138 -10.05 0.36 4.58
C PHE A 138 -10.57 -0.29 5.88
N THR A 139 -11.60 0.30 6.48
CA THR A 139 -12.33 -0.30 7.61
C THR A 139 -12.98 -1.63 7.20
N SER A 140 -13.68 -1.67 6.07
CA SER A 140 -14.28 -2.90 5.52
C SER A 140 -13.22 -3.95 5.20
N ILE A 141 -12.10 -3.56 4.60
CA ILE A 141 -10.96 -4.45 4.32
C ILE A 141 -10.45 -5.08 5.62
N ILE A 142 -10.23 -4.30 6.68
CA ILE A 142 -9.75 -4.82 7.97
C ILE A 142 -10.77 -5.77 8.61
N ALA A 143 -12.06 -5.45 8.54
CA ALA A 143 -13.10 -6.32 9.07
C ALA A 143 -13.06 -7.70 8.40
N TYR A 144 -13.00 -7.75 7.07
CA TYR A 144 -12.88 -9.01 6.33
C TYR A 144 -11.52 -9.68 6.53
N HIS A 145 -10.43 -8.93 6.56
CA HIS A 145 -9.08 -9.47 6.79
C HIS A 145 -9.00 -10.22 8.13
N LYS A 146 -9.61 -9.64 9.18
CA LYS A 146 -9.73 -10.28 10.49
C LYS A 146 -10.59 -11.54 10.43
N GLN A 147 -11.73 -11.49 9.75
CA GLN A 147 -12.63 -12.63 9.56
C GLN A 147 -11.97 -13.79 8.79
N LEU A 148 -11.13 -13.47 7.79
CA LEU A 148 -10.37 -14.43 6.97
C LEU A 148 -9.14 -15.01 7.69
N GLY A 149 -8.81 -14.51 8.89
CA GLY A 149 -7.74 -15.06 9.71
C GLY A 149 -6.36 -14.45 9.46
N GLY A 150 -6.26 -13.18 9.05
CA GLY A 150 -5.01 -12.41 8.93
C GLY A 150 -4.22 -12.17 10.24
N ASN A 151 -4.48 -13.00 11.26
CA ASN A 151 -3.84 -13.04 12.56
C ASN A 151 -3.01 -14.32 12.78
N LYS A 152 -3.04 -15.29 11.84
CA LYS A 152 -2.61 -16.66 12.15
C LYS A 152 -1.08 -16.89 12.22
N ASN A 153 -0.23 -15.91 11.91
CA ASN A 153 1.24 -16.07 11.94
C ASN A 153 1.98 -14.76 12.33
N ALA A 154 1.62 -14.13 13.45
CA ALA A 154 2.43 -13.06 14.06
C ALA A 154 3.29 -13.64 15.19
#